data_AF-A0A9E0MR04-F1
#
_entry.id   AF-A0A9E0MR04-F1
#
_cell.length_a   1.000
_cell.length_b   1.000
_cell.length_c   1.000
_cell.angle_alpha   90.00
_cell.angle_beta   90.00
_cell.angle_gamma   90.00
#
_symmetry.space_group_name_H-M   'P 1'
#
loop_
_entity.id
_entity.type
_entity.pdbx_description
1 polymer ?
#
loop_
_entity_poly.entity_id
_entity_poly.type
_entity_poly.pdbx_seq_one_letter_code
_entity_poly.pdbx_strand_id
1 'polypeptide(L)'
;MPAPDFVPLDHARFRRVDRNIFVRRVVADCMSHGCVQVADEGVALPRPRPLLEACCQYGADVDLAERDNILAHAAQIRSLLDVAAQDAPWFTTEIQIDPDYPSGQHVRTATHQRADGEVGCVFLAHDRRGCAIHRAALEGGWDFHQVKPHICRLFPMSYEDDAICISDDYEDYDCADAAGAPTLYRVARPTLDAVFGAELVAALDRVEATVPAPGLVTLGKKS
;
A
#
# COMPACT_ATOMS: atom_id res chain seq x y z
N MET A 1 -7.04 15.30 -5.70
CA MET A 1 -6.02 15.61 -4.67
C MET A 1 -5.47 17.02 -4.78
N PRO A 2 -5.15 17.67 -3.64
CA PRO A 2 -4.24 18.81 -3.64
C PRO A 2 -2.89 18.39 -4.22
N ALA A 3 -2.19 19.33 -4.87
CA ALA A 3 -0.86 19.06 -5.40
C ALA A 3 0.10 18.64 -4.25
N PRO A 4 1.10 17.77 -4.52
CA PRO A 4 2.12 17.43 -3.56
C PRO A 4 2.81 18.67 -2.98
N ASP A 5 3.02 18.71 -1.66
CA ASP A 5 3.71 19.79 -0.96
C ASP A 5 5.06 19.28 -0.43
N PHE A 6 6.04 19.17 -1.32
CA PHE A 6 7.34 18.62 -0.96
C PHE A 6 8.15 19.55 -0.06
N VAL A 7 8.62 19.01 1.06
CA VAL A 7 9.58 19.66 1.96
C VAL A 7 10.91 18.91 1.99
N PRO A 8 12.03 19.59 2.25
CA PRO A 8 13.34 18.93 2.36
C PRO A 8 13.37 17.86 3.45
N LEU A 9 14.07 16.76 3.17
CA LEU A 9 14.31 15.66 4.08
C LEU A 9 15.82 15.41 4.18
N ASP A 10 16.32 15.36 5.40
CA ASP A 10 17.74 15.13 5.70
C ASP A 10 18.02 13.63 5.82
N HIS A 11 18.19 12.97 4.67
CA HIS A 11 18.48 11.55 4.55
C HIS A 11 19.28 11.25 3.26
N ALA A 12 20.08 10.18 3.28
CA ALA A 12 21.04 9.90 2.19
C ALA A 12 20.37 9.55 0.84
N ARG A 13 19.24 8.84 0.90
CA ARG A 13 18.44 8.44 -0.26
C ARG A 13 17.33 9.46 -0.55
N PHE A 14 16.34 9.51 0.33
CA PHE A 14 15.22 10.45 0.21
C PHE A 14 15.62 11.87 0.63
N ARG A 15 15.48 12.83 -0.29
CA ARG A 15 15.84 14.25 -0.11
C ARG A 15 14.63 15.14 0.10
N ARG A 16 13.42 14.63 -0.15
CA ARG A 16 12.16 15.35 0.04
C ARG A 16 11.03 14.42 0.45
N VAL A 17 10.02 14.97 1.09
CA VAL A 17 8.80 14.25 1.48
C VAL A 17 7.58 15.14 1.25
N ASP A 18 6.49 14.58 0.75
CA ASP A 18 5.22 15.28 0.69
C ASP A 18 4.70 15.55 2.10
N ARG A 19 4.63 16.82 2.51
CA ARG A 19 4.15 17.25 3.83
C ARG A 19 2.75 16.69 4.14
N ASN A 20 1.95 16.40 3.12
CA ASN A 20 0.61 15.87 3.29
C ASN A 20 0.57 14.54 4.05
N ILE A 21 1.64 13.72 4.05
CA ILE A 21 1.67 12.44 4.79
C ILE A 21 1.51 12.62 6.30
N PHE A 22 1.84 13.81 6.83
CA PHE A 22 1.76 14.14 8.25
C PHE A 22 0.40 14.68 8.67
N VAL A 23 -0.52 14.93 7.71
CA VAL A 23 -1.83 15.52 7.99
C VAL A 23 -3.01 14.73 7.43
N ARG A 24 -2.85 14.09 6.26
CA ARG A 24 -3.84 13.19 5.67
C ARG A 24 -3.91 11.90 6.48
N ARG A 25 -5.08 11.26 6.50
CA ARG A 25 -5.37 10.14 7.42
C ARG A 25 -5.83 8.90 6.70
N VAL A 26 -5.44 7.73 7.21
CA VAL A 26 -5.91 6.45 6.68
C VAL A 26 -6.22 5.51 7.83
N VAL A 27 -7.25 4.70 7.66
CA VAL A 27 -7.55 3.60 8.58
C VAL A 27 -6.30 2.72 8.76
N ALA A 28 -5.99 2.36 9.99
CA ALA A 28 -4.72 1.68 10.31
C ALA A 28 -4.68 0.22 9.83
N ASP A 29 -5.85 -0.39 9.64
CA ASP A 29 -5.95 -1.82 9.39
C ASP A 29 -7.13 -2.13 8.44
N CYS A 30 -6.78 -2.75 7.32
CA CYS A 30 -7.73 -3.22 6.33
C CYS A 30 -8.53 -4.44 6.78
N MET A 31 -8.11 -5.15 7.83
CA MET A 31 -8.83 -6.30 8.39
C MET A 31 -10.03 -5.86 9.25
N SER A 32 -9.95 -4.68 9.86
CA SER A 32 -11.01 -4.11 10.71
C SER A 32 -11.85 -3.02 10.02
N HIS A 33 -11.34 -2.38 8.95
CA HIS A 33 -12.11 -1.47 8.11
C HIS A 33 -12.60 -2.16 6.83
N GLY A 34 -13.89 -2.03 6.51
CA GLY A 34 -14.50 -2.58 5.30
C GLY A 34 -14.23 -1.73 4.06
N CYS A 35 -12.97 -1.61 3.63
CA CYS A 35 -12.54 -0.76 2.50
C CYS A 35 -13.50 -0.79 1.31
N VAL A 36 -13.89 0.40 0.85
CA VAL A 36 -14.74 0.61 -0.32
C VAL A 36 -14.03 1.56 -1.27
N GLN A 37 -13.98 1.19 -2.55
CA GLN A 37 -13.58 2.11 -3.61
C GLN A 37 -14.77 2.98 -4.01
N VAL A 38 -14.56 4.29 -4.02
CA VAL A 38 -15.57 5.31 -4.31
C VAL A 38 -15.28 6.07 -5.61
N ALA A 39 -14.05 6.02 -6.10
CA ALA A 39 -13.63 6.56 -7.39
C ALA A 39 -12.59 5.63 -8.05
N ASP A 40 -12.34 5.82 -9.34
CA ASP A 40 -11.34 5.09 -10.11
C ASP A 40 -10.58 6.11 -10.96
N GLU A 41 -9.29 6.27 -10.71
CA GLU A 41 -8.44 7.31 -11.28
C GLU A 41 -9.03 8.71 -11.06
N GLY A 42 -9.56 8.95 -9.84
CA GLY A 42 -10.22 10.21 -9.46
C GLY A 42 -11.62 10.41 -10.05
N VAL A 43 -12.15 9.46 -10.83
CA VAL A 43 -13.50 9.52 -11.38
C VAL A 43 -14.47 8.77 -10.47
N ALA A 44 -15.45 9.48 -9.90
CA ALA A 44 -16.43 8.88 -9.00
C ALA A 44 -17.16 7.69 -9.64
N LEU A 45 -17.19 6.57 -8.92
CA LEU A 45 -17.88 5.37 -9.37
C LEU A 45 -19.40 5.57 -9.28
N PRO A 46 -20.19 5.02 -10.23
CA PRO A 46 -21.65 5.10 -10.18
C PRO A 46 -22.23 4.38 -8.96
N ARG A 47 -21.51 3.39 -8.43
CA ARG A 47 -21.78 2.70 -7.16
C ARG A 47 -20.47 2.39 -6.46
N PRO A 48 -20.35 2.63 -5.14
CA PRO A 48 -19.17 2.24 -4.38
C PRO A 48 -18.94 0.72 -4.46
N ARG A 49 -17.69 0.32 -4.62
CA ARG A 49 -17.27 -1.08 -4.80
C ARG A 49 -16.58 -1.60 -3.53
N PRO A 50 -17.17 -2.55 -2.79
CA PRO A 50 -16.50 -3.17 -1.66
C PRO A 50 -15.22 -3.89 -2.11
N LEU A 51 -14.12 -3.68 -1.40
CA LEU A 51 -12.84 -4.29 -1.68
C LEU A 51 -12.40 -5.20 -0.55
N LEU A 52 -11.68 -6.28 -0.90
CA LEU A 52 -11.00 -7.11 0.08
C LEU A 52 -9.80 -6.40 0.70
N GLU A 53 -9.15 -5.51 -0.08
CA GLU A 53 -7.96 -4.74 0.26
C GLU A 53 -7.83 -3.56 -0.72
N ALA A 54 -7.35 -2.39 -0.28
CA ALA A 54 -7.22 -1.21 -1.15
C ALA A 54 -6.06 -1.36 -2.16
N CYS A 55 -4.87 -1.76 -1.70
CA CYS A 55 -3.62 -1.65 -2.44
C CYS A 55 -3.44 -2.60 -3.64
N CYS A 56 -4.40 -3.48 -3.93
CA CYS A 56 -4.22 -4.63 -4.82
C CYS A 56 -5.10 -4.58 -6.09
N GLN A 57 -5.68 -3.44 -6.44
CA GLN A 57 -6.61 -3.35 -7.58
C GLN A 57 -5.91 -3.47 -8.95
N TYR A 58 -4.65 -3.08 -9.07
CA TYR A 58 -3.96 -3.00 -10.38
C TYR A 58 -2.68 -3.86 -10.44
N GLY A 59 -2.55 -4.82 -9.52
CA GLY A 59 -1.28 -5.44 -9.21
C GLY A 59 -0.36 -4.51 -8.43
N ALA A 60 0.80 -5.00 -8.03
CA ALA A 60 1.80 -4.23 -7.30
C ALA A 60 3.19 -4.61 -7.77
N ASP A 61 4.10 -3.67 -7.67
CA ASP A 61 5.51 -3.92 -7.86
C ASP A 61 6.08 -4.61 -6.61
N VAL A 62 6.97 -5.57 -6.84
CA VAL A 62 7.49 -6.49 -5.83
C VAL A 62 9.00 -6.56 -6.00
N ASP A 63 9.72 -6.19 -4.94
CA ASP A 63 11.17 -6.36 -4.89
C ASP A 63 11.54 -7.82 -5.16
N LEU A 64 12.65 -8.06 -5.86
CA LEU A 64 13.02 -9.41 -6.27
C LEU A 64 13.23 -10.37 -5.08
N ALA A 65 13.76 -9.87 -3.95
CA ALA A 65 13.93 -10.68 -2.75
C ALA A 65 12.57 -11.00 -2.09
N GLU A 66 11.62 -10.05 -2.11
CA GLU A 66 10.26 -10.28 -1.62
C GLU A 66 9.51 -11.30 -2.49
N ARG A 67 9.68 -11.25 -3.83
CA ARG A 67 9.14 -12.26 -4.75
C ARG A 67 9.63 -13.65 -4.39
N ASP A 68 10.92 -13.80 -4.15
CA ASP A 68 11.52 -15.10 -3.83
C ASP A 68 11.01 -15.64 -2.48
N ASN A 69 10.82 -14.76 -1.49
CA ASN A 69 10.17 -15.11 -0.24
C ASN A 69 8.71 -15.54 -0.45
N ILE A 70 7.92 -14.83 -1.27
CA ILE A 70 6.55 -15.23 -1.62
C ILE A 70 6.54 -16.63 -2.23
N LEU A 71 7.45 -16.91 -3.16
CA LEU A 71 7.55 -18.22 -3.82
C LEU A 71 7.97 -19.33 -2.85
N ALA A 72 8.79 -19.04 -1.84
CA ALA A 72 9.14 -20.00 -0.79
C ALA A 72 7.92 -20.45 0.05
N HIS A 73 6.87 -19.63 0.11
CA HIS A 73 5.60 -19.93 0.79
C HIS A 73 4.46 -20.28 -0.18
N ALA A 74 4.77 -20.65 -1.43
CA ALA A 74 3.77 -20.78 -2.49
C ALA A 74 2.68 -21.82 -2.17
N ALA A 75 3.01 -22.94 -1.52
CA ALA A 75 2.01 -23.98 -1.23
C ALA A 75 0.88 -23.46 -0.33
N GLN A 76 1.25 -22.73 0.73
CA GLN A 76 0.30 -22.17 1.67
C GLN A 76 -0.51 -21.03 1.05
N ILE A 77 0.13 -20.15 0.27
CA ILE A 77 -0.56 -19.06 -0.42
C ILE A 77 -1.52 -19.60 -1.47
N ARG A 78 -1.11 -20.60 -2.29
CA ARG A 78 -1.99 -21.24 -3.29
C ARG A 78 -3.25 -21.80 -2.64
N SER A 79 -3.15 -22.42 -1.47
CA SER A 79 -4.31 -23.00 -0.78
C SER A 79 -5.41 -22.00 -0.41
N LEU A 80 -5.10 -20.70 -0.41
CA LEU A 80 -6.05 -19.62 -0.14
C LEU A 80 -6.69 -19.04 -1.41
N LEU A 81 -6.12 -19.29 -2.58
CA LEU A 81 -6.61 -18.76 -3.85
C LEU A 81 -7.75 -19.63 -4.40
N ASP A 82 -8.62 -19.01 -5.19
CA ASP A 82 -9.61 -19.70 -6.01
C ASP A 82 -8.92 -20.63 -7.02
N VAL A 83 -9.58 -21.73 -7.39
CA VAL A 83 -9.01 -22.79 -8.26
C VAL A 83 -8.39 -22.23 -9.55
N ALA A 84 -9.02 -21.23 -10.17
CA ALA A 84 -8.50 -20.60 -11.39
C ALA A 84 -7.19 -19.81 -11.18
N ALA A 85 -6.98 -19.26 -9.99
CA ALA A 85 -5.79 -18.51 -9.62
C ALA A 85 -4.69 -19.37 -8.99
N GLN A 86 -5.03 -20.59 -8.54
CA GLN A 86 -4.07 -21.52 -7.94
C GLN A 86 -2.94 -21.91 -8.88
N ASP A 87 -3.18 -21.99 -10.19
CA ASP A 87 -2.17 -22.36 -11.19
C ASP A 87 -1.78 -21.17 -12.09
N ALA A 88 -2.35 -19.99 -11.85
CA ALA A 88 -2.03 -18.79 -12.60
C ALA A 88 -0.58 -18.33 -12.34
N PRO A 89 0.07 -17.67 -13.32
CA PRO A 89 1.32 -16.98 -13.06
C PRO A 89 1.08 -15.86 -12.05
N TRP A 90 1.94 -15.76 -11.03
CA TRP A 90 1.79 -14.76 -9.97
C TRP A 90 2.51 -13.45 -10.25
N PHE A 91 3.53 -13.50 -11.09
CA PHE A 91 4.39 -12.37 -11.42
C PHE A 91 4.57 -12.26 -12.93
N THR A 92 4.81 -11.05 -13.40
CA THR A 92 5.29 -10.80 -14.77
C THR A 92 6.66 -11.44 -14.97
N THR A 93 6.98 -11.79 -16.22
CA THR A 93 8.28 -12.40 -16.55
C THR A 93 9.40 -11.37 -16.69
N GLU A 94 9.05 -10.12 -16.96
CA GLU A 94 10.00 -9.02 -17.08
C GLU A 94 10.47 -8.55 -15.69
N ILE A 95 11.78 -8.51 -15.49
CA ILE A 95 12.44 -7.91 -14.34
C ILE A 95 12.85 -6.49 -14.73
N GLN A 96 12.37 -5.51 -13.99
CA GLN A 96 12.75 -4.12 -14.15
C GLN A 96 13.97 -3.80 -13.28
N ILE A 97 14.91 -3.04 -13.83
CA ILE A 97 16.04 -2.49 -13.07
C ILE A 97 15.61 -1.16 -12.51
N ASP A 98 15.54 -1.08 -11.19
CA ASP A 98 15.12 0.13 -10.49
C ASP A 98 15.91 0.26 -9.18
N PRO A 99 16.85 1.21 -9.10
CA PRO A 99 17.67 1.42 -7.90
C PRO A 99 16.84 1.87 -6.68
N ASP A 100 15.58 2.24 -6.87
CA ASP A 100 14.69 2.60 -5.76
C ASP A 100 14.18 1.34 -5.01
N TYR A 101 14.30 0.15 -5.59
CA TYR A 101 13.98 -1.09 -4.88
C TYR A 101 15.18 -1.58 -4.05
N PRO A 102 14.96 -2.19 -2.87
CA PRO A 102 16.06 -2.68 -2.02
C PRO A 102 17.07 -3.60 -2.74
N SER A 103 16.59 -4.47 -3.63
CA SER A 103 17.43 -5.35 -4.46
C SER A 103 17.98 -4.67 -5.72
N GLY A 104 17.57 -3.44 -6.01
CA GLY A 104 17.83 -2.72 -7.25
C GLY A 104 16.99 -3.23 -8.44
N GLN A 105 16.02 -4.12 -8.18
CA GLN A 105 15.20 -4.78 -9.19
C GLN A 105 13.79 -5.07 -8.66
N HIS A 106 12.80 -5.06 -9.55
CA HIS A 106 11.45 -5.50 -9.20
C HIS A 106 10.78 -6.27 -10.33
N VAL A 107 9.74 -7.01 -9.98
CA VAL A 107 8.74 -7.55 -10.91
C VAL A 107 7.37 -6.98 -10.55
N ARG A 108 6.36 -7.19 -11.39
CA ARG A 108 4.98 -6.85 -11.03
C ARG A 108 4.18 -8.10 -10.73
N THR A 109 3.27 -8.08 -9.76
CA THR A 109 2.29 -9.15 -9.62
C THR A 109 1.38 -9.18 -10.84
N ALA A 110 1.04 -10.37 -11.33
CA ALA A 110 0.04 -10.52 -12.38
C ALA A 110 -1.35 -10.08 -11.88
N THR A 111 -2.19 -9.69 -12.82
CA THR A 111 -3.63 -9.51 -12.58
C THR A 111 -4.39 -10.76 -13.01
N HIS A 112 -5.54 -10.99 -12.37
CA HIS A 112 -6.41 -12.13 -12.60
C HIS A 112 -7.87 -11.69 -12.52
N GLN A 113 -8.73 -12.34 -13.31
CA GLN A 113 -10.18 -12.15 -13.20
C GLN A 113 -10.70 -12.88 -11.97
N ARG A 114 -11.31 -12.15 -11.05
CA ARG A 114 -11.87 -12.64 -9.80
C ARG A 114 -13.27 -13.21 -10.02
N ALA A 115 -13.78 -13.94 -9.03
CA ALA A 115 -15.12 -14.56 -9.08
C ALA A 115 -16.27 -13.54 -9.21
N ASP A 116 -16.06 -12.30 -8.76
CA ASP A 116 -17.00 -11.18 -8.94
C ASP A 116 -16.97 -10.56 -10.35
N GLY A 117 -16.09 -11.05 -11.23
CA GLY A 117 -15.93 -10.58 -12.61
C GLY A 117 -14.91 -9.46 -12.77
N GLU A 118 -14.39 -8.90 -11.69
CA GLU A 118 -13.42 -7.81 -11.71
C GLU A 118 -11.99 -8.32 -11.95
N VAL A 119 -11.16 -7.49 -12.59
CA VAL A 119 -9.73 -7.78 -12.75
C VAL A 119 -8.97 -7.07 -11.63
N GLY A 120 -8.10 -7.80 -10.94
CA GLY A 120 -7.21 -7.23 -9.93
C GLY A 120 -5.98 -8.08 -9.69
N CYS A 121 -5.15 -7.74 -8.70
CA CYS A 121 -3.99 -8.55 -8.34
C CYS A 121 -4.39 -10.03 -8.12
N VAL A 122 -3.60 -10.96 -8.65
CA VAL A 122 -3.82 -12.41 -8.51
C VAL A 122 -4.00 -12.86 -7.06
N PHE A 123 -3.33 -12.20 -6.11
CA PHE A 123 -3.45 -12.50 -4.69
C PHE A 123 -4.74 -11.98 -4.02
N LEU A 124 -5.66 -11.38 -4.79
CA LEU A 124 -7.05 -11.09 -4.39
C LEU A 124 -8.07 -12.09 -4.97
N ALA A 125 -7.64 -13.05 -5.79
CA ALA A 125 -8.53 -14.06 -6.36
C ALA A 125 -8.90 -15.11 -5.31
N HIS A 126 -9.69 -14.67 -4.33
CA HIS A 126 -10.31 -15.46 -3.26
C HIS A 126 -11.48 -14.67 -2.65
N ASP A 127 -12.28 -15.32 -1.80
CA ASP A 127 -13.48 -14.72 -1.19
C ASP A 127 -13.25 -14.15 0.22
N ARG A 128 -12.05 -14.30 0.75
CA ARG A 128 -11.72 -13.90 2.13
C ARG A 128 -11.16 -12.47 2.23
N ARG A 129 -11.34 -11.78 3.37
CA ARG A 129 -10.80 -10.41 3.62
C ARG A 129 -9.27 -10.32 3.56
N GLY A 130 -8.73 -9.21 3.06
CA GLY A 130 -7.28 -8.97 2.98
C GLY A 130 -6.62 -9.66 1.79
N CYS A 131 -5.30 -9.52 1.64
CA CYS A 131 -4.51 -10.19 0.59
C CYS A 131 -4.15 -11.63 1.01
N ALA A 132 -4.18 -12.60 0.06
CA ALA A 132 -3.78 -13.99 0.31
C ALA A 132 -2.37 -14.13 0.92
N ILE A 133 -1.41 -13.31 0.52
CA ILE A 133 -0.05 -13.32 1.10
C ILE A 133 -0.09 -12.95 2.59
N HIS A 134 -0.78 -11.86 2.91
CA HIS A 134 -0.91 -11.39 4.29
C HIS A 134 -1.64 -12.43 5.15
N ARG A 135 -2.71 -13.01 4.59
CA ARG A 135 -3.49 -14.07 5.23
C ARG A 135 -2.66 -15.32 5.50
N ALA A 136 -1.89 -15.79 4.52
CA ALA A 136 -1.02 -16.93 4.69
C ALA A 136 0.03 -16.68 5.79
N ALA A 137 0.60 -15.47 5.87
CA ALA A 137 1.52 -15.10 6.93
C ALA A 137 0.88 -15.17 8.33
N LEU A 138 -0.33 -14.61 8.48
CA LEU A 138 -1.07 -14.66 9.75
C LEU A 138 -1.45 -16.10 10.14
N GLU A 139 -2.00 -16.87 9.20
CA GLU A 139 -2.43 -18.26 9.42
C GLU A 139 -1.23 -19.21 9.65
N GLY A 140 -0.09 -18.91 9.05
CA GLY A 140 1.17 -19.66 9.18
C GLY A 140 2.08 -19.22 10.34
N GLY A 141 1.77 -18.10 11.00
CA GLY A 141 2.59 -17.55 12.08
C GLY A 141 3.93 -16.98 11.61
N TRP A 142 4.01 -16.47 10.38
CA TRP A 142 5.21 -15.84 9.84
C TRP A 142 5.13 -14.32 9.95
N ASP A 143 6.30 -13.70 9.92
CA ASP A 143 6.38 -12.25 9.79
C ASP A 143 5.92 -11.82 8.39
N PHE A 144 4.75 -11.18 8.31
CA PHE A 144 4.23 -10.70 7.03
C PHE A 144 5.12 -9.65 6.39
N HIS A 145 6.01 -8.98 7.15
CA HIS A 145 6.97 -8.02 6.62
C HIS A 145 8.03 -8.68 5.71
N GLN A 146 8.20 -9.99 5.78
CA GLN A 146 9.15 -10.74 4.94
C GLN A 146 8.54 -11.23 3.63
N VAL A 147 7.20 -11.28 3.54
CA VAL A 147 6.48 -11.90 2.41
C VAL A 147 5.51 -10.95 1.71
N LYS A 148 4.83 -10.03 2.40
CA LYS A 148 3.95 -9.06 1.73
C LYS A 148 4.83 -7.99 1.08
N PRO A 149 4.67 -7.69 -0.22
CA PRO A 149 5.46 -6.64 -0.87
C PRO A 149 5.39 -5.34 -0.09
N HIS A 150 6.53 -4.67 0.11
CA HIS A 150 6.56 -3.43 0.88
C HIS A 150 5.73 -2.32 0.23
N ILE A 151 5.66 -2.25 -1.10
CA ILE A 151 4.76 -1.32 -1.81
C ILE A 151 3.30 -1.54 -1.36
N CYS A 152 2.84 -2.79 -1.25
CA CYS A 152 1.51 -3.09 -0.72
C CYS A 152 1.35 -2.75 0.77
N ARG A 153 2.42 -2.75 1.56
CA ARG A 153 2.41 -2.40 2.99
C ARG A 153 2.49 -0.89 3.22
N LEU A 154 3.06 -0.15 2.28
CA LEU A 154 3.20 1.31 2.35
C LEU A 154 1.94 2.03 1.86
N PHE A 155 1.19 1.44 0.94
CA PHE A 155 -0.02 2.05 0.39
C PHE A 155 -0.95 2.59 1.48
N PRO A 156 -1.45 3.85 1.37
CA PRO A 156 -1.41 4.72 0.19
C PRO A 156 -0.17 5.62 0.11
N MET A 157 0.85 5.41 0.95
CA MET A 157 2.15 6.04 0.73
C MET A 157 2.94 5.28 -0.34
N SER A 158 3.76 6.02 -1.07
CA SER A 158 4.70 5.49 -2.05
C SER A 158 6.01 6.28 -1.99
N TYR A 159 6.91 5.98 -2.90
CA TYR A 159 8.11 6.76 -3.15
C TYR A 159 8.41 6.74 -4.65
N GLU A 160 9.08 7.80 -5.11
CA GLU A 160 9.54 7.96 -6.49
C GLU A 160 10.82 8.80 -6.45
N ASP A 161 11.88 8.34 -7.11
CA ASP A 161 13.20 8.95 -7.08
C ASP A 161 13.69 9.20 -5.63
N ASP A 162 13.92 10.47 -5.28
CA ASP A 162 14.37 10.93 -3.98
C ASP A 162 13.24 11.39 -3.06
N ALA A 163 11.99 11.05 -3.38
CA ALA A 163 10.81 11.55 -2.70
C ALA A 163 9.96 10.46 -2.05
N ILE A 164 9.42 10.75 -0.86
CA ILE A 164 8.28 10.02 -0.29
C ILE A 164 7.00 10.78 -0.60
N CYS A 165 6.00 10.11 -1.16
CA CYS A 165 4.78 10.71 -1.68
C CYS A 165 3.52 9.92 -1.28
N ILE A 166 2.36 10.48 -1.62
CA ILE A 166 1.05 9.82 -1.52
C ILE A 166 0.70 9.30 -2.92
N SER A 167 0.19 8.08 -3.01
CA SER A 167 -0.33 7.50 -4.24
C SER A 167 -1.50 8.32 -4.80
N ASP A 168 -1.55 8.44 -6.12
CA ASP A 168 -2.64 9.16 -6.81
C ASP A 168 -4.03 8.59 -6.53
N ASP A 169 -4.09 7.29 -6.25
CA ASP A 169 -5.32 6.57 -5.94
C ASP A 169 -5.80 6.80 -4.50
N TYR A 170 -5.08 7.57 -3.66
CA TYR A 170 -5.41 7.71 -2.24
C TYR A 170 -6.88 8.12 -2.01
N GLU A 171 -7.38 9.11 -2.75
CA GLU A 171 -8.75 9.63 -2.62
C GLU A 171 -9.81 8.70 -3.26
N ASP A 172 -9.40 7.63 -3.93
CA ASP A 172 -10.32 6.67 -4.56
C ASP A 172 -10.96 5.72 -3.54
N TYR A 173 -10.51 5.73 -2.29
CA TYR A 173 -10.97 4.83 -1.24
C TYR A 173 -11.63 5.59 -0.08
N ASP A 174 -12.68 5.00 0.50
CA ASP A 174 -13.36 5.54 1.68
C ASP A 174 -12.50 5.58 2.96
N CYS A 175 -11.34 4.90 2.92
CA CYS A 175 -10.28 4.96 3.90
C CYS A 175 -9.65 6.36 4.01
N ALA A 176 -9.70 7.14 2.92
CA ALA A 176 -9.07 8.44 2.83
C ALA A 176 -9.72 9.45 3.77
N ASP A 177 -8.89 10.07 4.61
CA ASP A 177 -9.27 11.05 5.62
C ASP A 177 -10.38 10.58 6.57
N ALA A 178 -10.45 9.27 6.79
CA ALA A 178 -11.43 8.67 7.70
C ALA A 178 -11.38 9.35 9.08
N ALA A 179 -12.55 9.69 9.61
CA ALA A 179 -12.65 10.41 10.87
C ALA A 179 -12.06 9.60 12.03
N GLY A 180 -11.17 10.21 12.81
CA GLY A 180 -10.48 9.55 13.93
C GLY A 180 -9.32 8.64 13.53
N ALA A 181 -9.06 8.46 12.24
CA ALA A 181 -7.93 7.67 11.78
C ALA A 181 -6.58 8.37 12.04
N PRO A 182 -5.49 7.61 12.25
CA PRO A 182 -4.13 8.15 12.32
C PRO A 182 -3.67 8.77 10.99
N THR A 183 -2.59 9.54 11.03
CA THR A 183 -1.99 10.10 9.81
C THR A 183 -1.33 9.01 8.96
N LEU A 184 -1.19 9.25 7.65
CA LEU A 184 -0.51 8.32 6.75
C LEU A 184 0.86 7.91 7.28
N TYR A 185 1.67 8.91 7.68
CA TYR A 185 3.00 8.67 8.25
C TYR A 185 2.93 7.74 9.46
N ARG A 186 2.00 7.95 10.38
CA ARG A 186 1.91 7.14 11.61
C ARG A 186 1.52 5.70 11.34
N VAL A 187 0.69 5.44 10.34
CA VAL A 187 0.35 4.08 9.89
C VAL A 187 1.57 3.42 9.23
N ALA A 188 2.24 4.12 8.33
CA ALA A 188 3.34 3.58 7.55
C ALA A 188 4.69 3.52 8.31
N ARG A 189 4.84 4.23 9.43
CA ARG A 189 6.12 4.36 10.17
C ARG A 189 6.81 3.02 10.46
N PRO A 190 6.13 1.95 10.92
CA PRO A 190 6.77 0.65 11.12
C PRO A 190 7.26 0.01 9.81
N THR A 191 6.51 0.17 8.72
CA THR A 191 6.91 -0.32 7.39
C THR A 191 8.12 0.46 6.87
N LEU A 192 8.14 1.78 7.03
CA LEU A 192 9.27 2.63 6.66
C LEU A 192 10.55 2.23 7.42
N ASP A 193 10.43 1.95 8.72
CA ASP A 193 11.54 1.44 9.53
C ASP A 193 12.05 0.09 9.01
N ALA A 194 11.13 -0.86 8.78
CA ALA A 194 11.47 -2.20 8.32
C ALA A 194 12.15 -2.23 6.94
N VAL A 195 11.80 -1.28 6.06
CA VAL A 195 12.26 -1.27 4.66
C VAL A 195 13.49 -0.38 4.48
N PHE A 196 13.50 0.82 5.07
CA PHE A 196 14.52 1.84 4.84
C PHE A 196 15.36 2.16 6.08
N GLY A 197 15.01 1.60 7.24
CA GLY A 197 15.76 1.73 8.47
C GLY A 197 15.42 2.97 9.31
N ALA A 198 15.95 2.94 10.54
CA ALA A 198 15.68 3.94 11.56
C ALA A 198 16.16 5.36 11.19
N GLU A 199 17.17 5.48 10.32
CA GLU A 199 17.68 6.79 9.87
C GLU A 199 16.61 7.59 9.11
N LEU A 200 15.87 6.92 8.22
CA LEU A 200 14.76 7.55 7.49
C LEU A 200 13.66 7.99 8.46
N VAL A 201 13.28 7.10 9.36
CA VAL A 201 12.22 7.37 10.35
C VAL A 201 12.61 8.54 11.24
N ALA A 202 13.87 8.61 11.69
CA ALA A 202 14.36 9.75 12.46
C ALA A 202 14.31 11.06 11.67
N ALA A 203 14.59 11.03 10.36
CA ALA A 203 14.47 12.21 9.50
C ALA A 203 13.01 12.65 9.35
N LEU A 204 12.09 11.72 9.14
CA LEU A 204 10.65 11.99 9.04
C LEU A 204 10.05 12.50 10.34
N ASP A 205 10.44 11.93 11.49
CA ASP A 205 10.03 12.40 12.81
C ASP A 205 10.45 13.88 13.05
N ARG A 206 11.64 14.28 12.57
CA ARG A 206 12.09 15.68 12.63
C ARG A 206 11.20 16.59 11.79
N VAL A 207 10.81 16.17 10.59
CA VAL A 207 9.90 16.94 9.72
C VAL A 207 8.51 17.02 10.35
N GLU A 208 7.95 15.89 10.81
CA GLU A 208 6.63 15.84 11.44
C GLU A 208 6.54 16.80 12.64
N ALA A 209 7.58 16.90 13.46
CA ALA A 209 7.63 17.82 14.59
C ALA A 209 7.51 19.30 14.20
N THR A 210 7.77 19.65 12.94
CA THR A 210 7.58 21.00 12.39
C THR A 210 6.21 21.23 11.76
N VAL A 211 5.46 20.15 11.49
CA VAL A 211 4.12 20.23 10.91
C VAL A 211 3.13 20.54 12.03
N PRO A 212 2.35 21.64 11.93
CA PRO A 212 1.30 21.91 12.91
C PRO A 212 0.37 20.71 13.02
N ALA A 213 -0.03 20.35 14.24
CA ALA A 213 -1.03 19.31 14.45
C ALA A 213 -2.23 19.60 13.53
N PRO A 214 -2.81 18.57 12.86
CA PRO A 214 -3.91 18.78 11.93
C PRO A 214 -4.96 19.62 12.63
N GLY A 215 -5.18 20.85 12.15
CA GLY A 215 -6.22 21.70 12.70
C GLY A 215 -7.51 20.89 12.72
N LEU A 216 -8.28 20.97 13.80
CA LEU A 216 -9.65 20.47 13.82
C LEU A 216 -10.40 21.24 12.73
N VAL A 217 -10.38 20.76 11.49
CA VAL A 217 -11.23 21.30 10.44
C VAL A 217 -12.63 20.85 10.81
N THR A 218 -13.35 21.73 11.53
CA THR A 218 -14.80 21.65 11.61
C THR A 218 -15.31 21.57 10.18
N LEU A 219 -15.82 20.39 9.79
CA LEU A 219 -16.46 20.18 8.50
C LEU A 219 -17.49 21.30 8.33
N GLY A 220 -17.20 22.22 7.40
CA GLY A 220 -18.13 23.25 7.01
C GLY A 220 -19.42 22.56 6.57
N LYS A 221 -20.55 22.93 7.20
CA LYS A 221 -21.87 22.56 6.72
C LYS A 221 -21.92 22.94 5.24
N LYS A 222 -22.11 21.96 4.35
CA LYS A 222 -22.46 22.25 2.96
C LYS A 222 -23.74 23.09 2.99
N SER A 223 -23.63 24.32 2.48
CA SER A 223 -24.75 25.21 2.17
C SER A 223 -25.64 24.60 1.10
#